data_AF-A0A8H5C451-F1
#
_entry.id   AF-A0A8H5C451-F1
#
_cell.length_a   1.000
_cell.length_b   1.000
_cell.length_c   1.000
_cell.angle_alpha   90.00
_cell.angle_beta   90.00
_cell.angle_gamma   90.00
#
_symmetry.space_group_name_H-M   'P 1'
#
loop_
_entity.id
_entity.type
_entity.pdbx_description
1 polymer ?
#
loop_
_entity_poly.entity_id
_entity_poly.type
_entity_poly.pdbx_seq_one_letter_code
_entity_poly.pdbx_strand_id
1 'polypeptide(L)'
;MASQNISDYPDLAFNFLTNKKLYEKAFCVDPRDDICPFGTPCPNPDVTGIGQQISIYITTIIYAIVLAYIPWLQRPMLYAHLSVLYSLHIAALVSALKGDLSRGDGIFVIVTVASPATLYLWYYTAKSFWNANHFPIQHENKDKPANQSWEVKIARLFSLGSFLFEIAMICVLFIPNVKGVKFPQTACDKQFGTTALWFNVVWELPVIIQTVGMLIIYFIAYGIILLWTKRQAYEVPSPSLEPYFKDLDSEKNSTTRRENIDIVSWTERVMFDIYPNFMNRSLFICLVTIVQVSALPDLSYVVSSKDSFTFLLIAFGLFREMPRKESNKFLVFAVRIFILLFFAGVWLLRMLFGLFLVPNSADWVILFIACSAAWWSWSHFSSSNMKIFLPILTNNHLYTDNRHVSGISVFLALGITEANVWVAIVGDPKSFDFGTQNATKEDADGSYFTMQIVTVVTWIICWLSASAWPWQRTLTLDKFYKGLFKRAHLLKVFWIVLGPHILWIQASDASNLSHPTDMNFGQIFALIVSIVTVVTLLDEAKDVKKDIWLAILKSDVMFYEEVEQPKHYAPRPGLGMS
;
A
#
# COMPACT_ATOMS: atom_id res chain seq x y z
N MET A 1 6.18 32.87 -20.64
CA MET A 1 7.45 33.23 -19.97
C MET A 1 8.27 34.07 -20.92
N ALA A 2 8.58 35.31 -20.56
CA ALA A 2 9.44 36.18 -21.35
C ALA A 2 10.89 35.72 -21.20
N SER A 3 11.59 35.57 -22.32
CA SER A 3 13.03 35.31 -22.40
C SER A 3 13.81 36.48 -21.78
N GLN A 4 14.07 36.43 -20.48
CA GLN A 4 15.18 37.20 -19.93
C GLN A 4 16.46 36.63 -20.53
N ASN A 5 17.31 37.49 -21.10
CA ASN A 5 18.56 37.11 -21.74
C ASN A 5 19.45 36.32 -20.78
N ILE A 6 19.48 34.99 -20.91
CA ILE A 6 20.35 34.06 -20.16
C ILE A 6 21.84 34.26 -20.57
N SER A 7 22.14 35.14 -21.54
CA SER A 7 23.47 35.30 -22.13
C SER A 7 24.48 36.11 -21.30
N ASP A 8 24.05 36.84 -20.27
CA ASP A 8 24.89 37.91 -19.69
C ASP A 8 25.21 37.68 -18.21
N TYR A 9 25.88 36.58 -17.89
CA TYR A 9 26.56 36.42 -16.61
C TYR A 9 28.07 36.56 -16.83
N PRO A 10 28.64 37.77 -16.69
CA PRO A 10 29.98 38.12 -17.16
C PRO A 10 31.11 37.31 -16.48
N ASP A 11 30.81 36.65 -15.35
CA ASP A 11 31.76 35.86 -14.57
C ASP A 11 31.76 34.35 -14.93
N LEU A 12 30.81 33.88 -15.75
CA LEU A 12 30.72 32.48 -16.16
C LEU A 12 31.37 32.28 -17.54
N ALA A 13 32.47 31.52 -17.58
CA ALA A 13 33.24 31.25 -18.80
C ALA A 13 32.51 30.35 -19.84
N PHE A 14 31.31 29.85 -19.52
CA PHE A 14 30.57 28.91 -20.34
C PHE A 14 29.27 29.54 -20.86
N ASN A 15 28.91 29.26 -22.12
CA ASN A 15 27.66 29.71 -22.71
C ASN A 15 26.55 28.70 -22.45
N PHE A 16 25.42 29.15 -21.90
CA PHE A 16 24.22 28.33 -21.66
C PHE A 16 23.71 27.62 -22.93
N LEU A 17 23.78 28.27 -24.09
CA LEU A 17 23.34 27.70 -25.37
C LEU A 17 24.23 26.56 -25.86
N THR A 18 25.49 26.52 -25.43
CA THR A 18 26.47 25.53 -25.89
C THR A 18 26.50 24.30 -24.98
N ASN A 19 26.37 24.48 -23.66
CA ASN A 19 26.32 23.35 -22.72
C ASN A 19 25.53 23.69 -21.45
N LYS A 20 24.20 23.51 -21.50
CA LYS A 20 23.28 23.78 -20.39
C LYS A 20 23.72 23.13 -19.07
N LYS A 21 24.13 21.85 -19.10
CA LYS A 21 24.49 21.10 -17.87
C LYS A 21 25.74 21.67 -17.18
N LEU A 22 26.76 22.01 -17.95
CA LEU A 22 27.99 22.57 -17.40
C LEU A 22 27.77 23.99 -16.86
N TYR A 23 26.92 24.76 -17.56
CA TYR A 23 26.50 26.09 -17.14
C TYR A 23 25.75 26.06 -15.81
N GLU A 24 24.75 25.18 -15.69
CA GLU A 24 23.97 24.97 -14.46
C GLU A 24 24.87 24.53 -13.30
N LYS A 25 25.79 23.59 -13.55
CA LYS A 25 26.77 23.16 -12.55
C LYS A 25 27.68 24.29 -12.08
N ALA A 26 28.13 25.15 -12.98
CA ALA A 26 28.97 26.30 -12.64
C ALA A 26 28.19 27.37 -11.88
N PHE A 27 26.93 27.63 -12.25
CA PHE A 27 26.04 28.54 -11.54
C PHE A 27 25.77 28.06 -10.10
N CYS A 28 25.60 26.75 -9.91
CA CYS A 28 25.28 26.18 -8.61
C CYS A 28 26.46 26.09 -7.63
N VAL A 29 27.65 26.55 -8.00
CA VAL A 29 28.78 26.70 -7.07
C VAL A 29 28.59 27.90 -6.13
N ASP A 30 27.99 28.99 -6.61
CA ASP A 30 27.70 30.20 -5.84
C ASP A 30 26.41 30.86 -6.37
N PRO A 31 25.24 30.27 -6.07
CA PRO A 31 23.98 30.75 -6.62
C PRO A 31 23.57 32.07 -5.97
N ARG A 32 23.16 33.05 -6.78
CA ARG A 32 22.61 34.32 -6.27
C ARG A 32 21.18 34.16 -5.75
N ASP A 33 20.87 34.82 -4.65
CA ASP A 33 19.57 34.70 -3.96
C ASP A 33 18.38 35.33 -4.70
N ASP A 34 18.64 36.31 -5.57
CA ASP A 34 17.65 37.16 -6.23
C ASP A 34 17.17 36.61 -7.59
N ILE A 35 17.75 35.52 -8.09
CA ILE A 35 17.49 34.99 -9.44
C ILE A 35 17.23 33.48 -9.41
N CYS A 36 16.27 33.02 -10.22
CA CYS A 36 16.00 31.59 -10.43
C CYS A 36 15.94 31.26 -11.94
N PRO A 37 17.09 31.19 -12.63
CA PRO A 37 17.12 31.12 -14.09
C PRO A 37 16.59 29.79 -14.66
N PHE A 38 16.59 28.72 -13.87
CA PHE A 38 16.17 27.38 -14.30
C PHE A 38 14.76 26.99 -13.81
N GLY A 39 14.10 27.85 -13.02
CA GLY A 39 12.81 27.56 -12.38
C GLY A 39 12.89 26.55 -11.23
N THR A 40 14.05 25.95 -10.99
CA THR A 40 14.31 24.98 -9.92
C THR A 40 15.52 25.43 -9.09
N PRO A 41 15.65 25.01 -7.82
CA PRO A 41 16.78 25.40 -7.00
C PRO A 41 18.00 24.57 -7.42
N CYS A 42 19.19 25.03 -7.07
CA CYS A 42 20.40 24.26 -7.28
C CYS A 42 20.35 22.98 -6.42
N PRO A 43 20.65 21.81 -7.00
CA PRO A 43 20.64 20.56 -6.25
C PRO A 43 21.71 20.54 -5.18
N ASN A 44 21.35 20.06 -3.99
CA ASN A 44 22.34 19.65 -3.00
C ASN A 44 22.58 18.12 -3.12
N PRO A 45 23.64 17.67 -3.80
CA PRO A 45 23.85 16.26 -4.10
C PRO A 45 24.06 15.38 -2.85
N ASP A 46 24.44 15.97 -1.71
CA ASP A 46 24.61 15.21 -0.47
C ASP A 46 23.26 14.89 0.20
N VAL A 47 22.21 15.65 -0.12
CA VAL A 47 20.86 15.51 0.42
C VAL A 47 19.90 14.90 -0.60
N THR A 48 19.77 15.51 -1.78
CA THR A 48 18.84 15.13 -2.85
C THR A 48 19.47 14.24 -3.93
N GLY A 49 20.64 13.66 -3.65
CA GLY A 49 21.32 12.74 -4.54
C GLY A 49 20.52 11.49 -4.90
N ILE A 50 20.54 11.10 -6.18
CA ILE A 50 19.79 9.92 -6.66
C ILE A 50 20.22 8.61 -5.98
N GLY A 51 21.52 8.43 -5.69
CA GLY A 51 21.98 7.25 -4.97
C GLY A 51 21.49 7.21 -3.52
N GLN A 52 21.38 8.37 -2.88
CA GLN A 52 20.82 8.49 -1.53
C GLN A 52 19.32 8.17 -1.53
N GLN A 53 18.57 8.66 -2.51
CA GLN A 53 17.14 8.35 -2.68
C GLN A 53 16.90 6.85 -2.84
N ILE A 54 17.56 6.22 -3.80
CA ILE A 54 17.44 4.78 -4.04
C ILE A 54 17.82 4.00 -2.78
N SER A 55 18.89 4.42 -2.09
CA SER A 55 19.34 3.77 -0.87
C SER A 55 18.28 3.81 0.24
N ILE A 56 17.67 4.97 0.45
CA ILE A 56 16.61 5.16 1.43
C ILE A 56 15.38 4.35 1.03
N TYR A 57 14.94 4.41 -0.22
CA TYR A 57 13.77 3.66 -0.70
C TYR A 57 13.91 2.15 -0.48
N ILE A 58 15.07 1.59 -0.78
CA ILE A 58 15.35 0.16 -0.57
C ILE A 58 15.32 -0.17 0.93
N THR A 59 16.02 0.61 1.75
CA THR A 59 16.17 0.31 3.18
C THR A 59 14.84 0.44 3.94
N THR A 60 14.01 1.44 3.62
CA THR A 60 12.70 1.63 4.26
C THR A 60 11.72 0.50 3.91
N ILE A 61 11.67 0.09 2.64
CA ILE A 61 10.83 -1.04 2.19
C ILE A 61 11.27 -2.34 2.86
N ILE A 62 12.58 -2.64 2.87
CA ILE A 62 13.10 -3.85 3.51
C ILE A 62 12.77 -3.84 5.01
N TYR A 63 12.97 -2.71 5.68
CA TYR A 63 12.66 -2.58 7.10
C TYR A 63 11.17 -2.81 7.38
N ALA A 64 10.27 -2.29 6.55
CA ALA A 64 8.84 -2.54 6.66
C ALA A 64 8.45 -4.01 6.44
N ILE A 65 9.07 -4.69 5.46
CA ILE A 65 8.88 -6.13 5.25
C ILE A 65 9.32 -6.92 6.49
N VAL A 66 10.49 -6.59 7.04
CA VAL A 66 11.04 -7.26 8.22
C VAL A 66 10.19 -7.04 9.45
N LEU A 67 9.68 -5.82 9.68
CA LEU A 67 8.70 -5.55 10.73
C LEU A 67 7.44 -6.40 10.58
N ALA A 68 6.95 -6.58 9.35
CA ALA A 68 5.69 -7.26 9.08
C ALA A 68 5.79 -8.80 9.08
N TYR A 69 6.94 -9.38 8.69
CA TYR A 69 7.08 -10.82 8.41
C TYR A 69 8.29 -11.51 9.04
N ILE A 70 9.36 -10.79 9.41
CA ILE A 70 10.64 -11.42 9.79
C ILE A 70 11.12 -10.88 11.16
N PRO A 71 10.49 -11.28 12.27
CA PRO A 71 10.74 -10.71 13.58
C PRO A 71 12.19 -10.89 14.08
N TRP A 72 12.90 -11.95 13.66
CA TRP A 72 14.30 -12.17 14.07
C TRP A 72 15.29 -11.21 13.41
N LEU A 73 14.97 -10.63 12.24
CA LEU A 73 15.81 -9.63 11.58
C LEU A 73 15.50 -8.19 12.00
N GLN A 74 14.53 -7.98 12.89
CA GLN A 74 14.10 -6.64 13.29
C GLN A 74 15.24 -5.82 13.91
N ARG A 75 16.12 -6.46 14.70
CA ARG A 75 17.26 -5.80 15.35
C ARG A 75 18.29 -5.25 14.34
N PRO A 76 18.93 -6.07 13.48
CA PRO A 76 19.92 -5.55 12.53
C PRO A 76 19.30 -4.55 11.53
N MET A 77 18.05 -4.78 11.10
CA MET A 77 17.39 -3.90 10.13
C MET A 77 16.94 -2.58 10.75
N LEU A 78 16.58 -2.54 12.04
CA LEU A 78 16.35 -1.30 12.75
C LEU A 78 17.62 -0.43 12.78
N TYR A 79 18.79 -1.03 13.02
CA TYR A 79 20.05 -0.30 13.03
C TYR A 79 20.44 0.21 11.66
N ALA A 80 20.24 -0.60 10.61
CA ALA A 80 20.44 -0.15 9.24
C ALA A 80 19.53 1.05 8.90
N HIS A 81 18.23 0.94 9.23
CA HIS A 81 17.24 2.00 8.99
C HIS A 81 17.58 3.29 9.75
N LEU A 82 17.86 3.19 11.05
CA LEU A 82 18.25 4.35 11.87
C LEU A 82 19.55 4.99 11.36
N SER A 83 20.53 4.20 10.91
CA SER A 83 21.79 4.72 10.38
C SER A 83 21.57 5.55 9.12
N VAL A 84 20.72 5.08 8.21
CA VAL A 84 20.36 5.80 6.98
C VAL A 84 19.59 7.08 7.30
N LEU A 85 18.61 7.03 8.21
CA LEU A 85 17.87 8.20 8.66
C LEU A 85 18.78 9.27 9.26
N TYR A 86 19.67 8.87 10.18
CA TYR A 86 20.59 9.81 10.82
C TYR A 86 21.65 10.34 9.87
N SER A 87 22.08 9.57 8.88
CA SER A 87 22.94 10.06 7.80
C SER A 87 22.27 11.21 7.06
N LEU A 88 20.98 11.09 6.70
CA LEU A 88 20.23 12.14 6.05
C LEU A 88 20.01 13.36 6.96
N HIS A 89 19.66 13.15 8.24
CA HIS A 89 19.52 14.24 9.21
C HIS A 89 20.81 15.04 9.39
N ILE A 90 21.95 14.34 9.52
CA ILE A 90 23.25 15.00 9.69
C ILE A 90 23.63 15.75 8.42
N ALA A 91 23.42 15.16 7.22
CA ALA A 91 23.68 15.84 5.95
C ALA A 91 22.82 17.11 5.80
N ALA A 92 21.54 17.02 6.13
CA ALA A 92 20.62 18.16 6.11
C ALA A 92 21.04 19.23 7.12
N LEU A 93 21.39 18.84 8.35
CA LEU A 93 21.85 19.77 9.39
C LEU A 93 23.14 20.48 8.98
N VAL A 94 24.14 19.74 8.48
CA VAL A 94 25.42 20.33 8.03
C VAL A 94 25.19 21.29 6.86
N SER A 95 24.33 20.91 5.90
CA SER A 95 23.97 21.78 4.77
C SER A 95 23.23 23.03 5.22
N ALA A 96 22.30 22.90 6.17
CA ALA A 96 21.58 24.03 6.74
C ALA A 96 22.51 25.00 7.50
N LEU A 97 23.46 24.46 8.26
CA LEU A 97 24.45 25.27 9.00
C LEU A 97 25.44 26.00 8.09
N LYS A 98 25.74 25.42 6.91
CA LYS A 98 26.56 26.07 5.88
C LYS A 98 25.78 27.12 5.06
N GLY A 99 24.45 27.03 5.05
CA GLY A 99 23.60 27.85 4.18
C GLY A 99 23.47 27.29 2.75
N ASP A 100 23.80 26.01 2.56
CA ASP A 100 23.76 25.30 1.26
C ASP A 100 22.48 24.46 1.09
N LEU A 101 21.57 24.48 2.07
CA LEU A 101 20.32 23.74 2.02
C LEU A 101 19.21 24.64 1.50
N SER A 102 18.73 24.41 0.28
CA SER A 102 17.54 25.11 -0.22
C SER A 102 16.28 24.68 0.53
N ARG A 103 15.19 25.48 0.48
CA ARG A 103 13.91 25.05 1.06
C ARG A 103 13.35 23.79 0.41
N GLY A 104 13.57 23.61 -0.90
CA GLY A 104 13.19 22.40 -1.63
C GLY A 104 13.89 21.16 -1.10
N ASP A 105 15.22 21.23 -0.91
CA ASP A 105 15.98 20.13 -0.32
C ASP A 105 15.51 19.83 1.13
N GLY A 106 15.15 20.87 1.89
CA GLY A 106 14.57 20.71 3.23
C GLY A 106 13.23 19.98 3.24
N ILE A 107 12.33 20.31 2.29
CA ILE A 107 11.05 19.61 2.12
C ILE A 107 11.28 18.16 1.71
N PHE A 108 12.19 17.92 0.77
CA PHE A 108 12.59 16.57 0.39
C PHE A 108 13.07 15.76 1.60
N VAL A 109 13.89 16.33 2.49
CA VAL A 109 14.34 15.65 3.72
C VAL A 109 13.15 15.28 4.59
N ILE A 110 12.23 16.22 4.84
CA ILE A 110 11.04 15.97 5.67
C ILE A 110 10.21 14.81 5.09
N VAL A 111 9.88 14.89 3.81
CA VAL A 111 9.08 13.86 3.13
C VAL A 111 9.81 12.51 3.21
N THR A 112 11.11 12.48 2.93
CA THR A 112 11.91 11.26 2.89
C THR A 112 12.08 10.62 4.27
N VAL A 113 12.30 11.42 5.32
CA VAL A 113 12.41 10.93 6.70
C VAL A 113 11.07 10.37 7.18
N ALA A 114 9.97 11.08 6.88
CA ALA A 114 8.60 10.69 7.17
C ALA A 114 8.09 9.54 6.27
N SER A 115 8.94 8.55 6.00
CA SER A 115 8.57 7.31 5.31
C SER A 115 7.57 6.49 6.14
N PRO A 116 6.75 5.61 5.51
CA PRO A 116 5.82 4.77 6.24
C PRO A 116 6.51 3.93 7.34
N ALA A 117 7.70 3.39 7.04
CA ALA A 117 8.46 2.58 8.00
C ALA A 117 8.95 3.41 9.20
N THR A 118 9.35 4.66 8.99
CA THR A 118 9.74 5.59 10.07
C THR A 118 8.54 5.98 10.92
N LEU A 119 7.38 6.24 10.31
CA LEU A 119 6.14 6.57 11.02
C LEU A 119 5.67 5.39 11.88
N TYR A 120 5.76 4.16 11.37
CA TYR A 120 5.53 2.96 12.17
C TYR A 120 6.52 2.85 13.33
N LEU A 121 7.81 3.14 13.10
CA LEU A 121 8.82 3.12 14.15
C LEU A 121 8.54 4.17 15.24
N TRP A 122 8.15 5.39 14.88
CA TRP A 122 7.74 6.42 15.84
C TRP A 122 6.48 6.01 16.62
N TYR A 123 5.49 5.43 15.93
CA TYR A 123 4.29 4.88 16.58
C TYR A 123 4.63 3.77 17.59
N TYR A 124 5.47 2.79 17.21
CA TYR A 124 5.90 1.72 18.12
C TYR A 124 6.75 2.25 19.27
N THR A 125 7.60 3.25 19.01
CA THR A 125 8.38 3.92 20.05
C THR A 125 7.46 4.61 21.05
N ALA A 126 6.48 5.39 20.59
CA ALA A 126 5.48 6.03 21.45
C ALA A 126 4.69 5.00 22.26
N LYS A 127 4.18 3.94 21.61
CA LYS A 127 3.44 2.86 22.28
C LYS A 127 4.28 2.10 23.30
N SER A 128 5.59 2.00 23.07
CA SER A 128 6.51 1.28 23.95
C SER A 128 6.66 1.92 25.33
N PHE A 129 6.31 3.21 25.50
CA PHE A 129 6.26 3.86 26.81
C PHE A 129 5.17 3.26 27.71
N TRP A 130 4.06 2.80 27.15
CA TRP A 130 3.00 2.11 27.92
C TRP A 130 3.26 0.62 28.07
N ASN A 131 3.77 -0.03 27.02
CA ASN A 131 4.11 -1.45 27.08
C ASN A 131 5.35 -1.74 26.24
N ALA A 132 6.44 -2.07 26.96
CA ALA A 132 7.76 -2.35 26.45
C ALA A 132 7.82 -3.29 25.24
N ASN A 133 6.92 -4.28 25.25
CA ASN A 133 6.93 -5.41 24.32
C ASN A 133 6.45 -5.02 22.92
N HIS A 134 5.97 -3.79 22.73
CA HIS A 134 5.60 -3.26 21.42
C HIS A 134 6.80 -2.74 20.62
N PHE A 135 7.96 -2.57 21.24
CA PHE A 135 9.15 -2.13 20.52
C PHE A 135 9.73 -3.29 19.69
N PRO A 136 10.19 -3.07 18.45
CA PRO A 136 10.63 -4.13 17.54
C PRO A 136 11.94 -4.84 17.95
N ILE A 137 12.57 -4.48 19.06
CA ILE A 137 13.67 -5.26 19.64
C ILE A 137 13.15 -6.06 20.83
N GLN A 138 13.27 -7.38 20.74
CA GLN A 138 13.06 -8.28 21.87
C GLN A 138 14.39 -8.51 22.63
N HIS A 139 14.27 -8.76 23.93
CA HIS A 139 15.40 -9.15 24.77
C HIS A 139 15.79 -10.61 24.48
N GLU A 140 17.09 -10.91 24.47
CA GLU A 140 17.61 -12.27 24.18
C GLU A 140 17.07 -13.32 25.17
N ASN A 141 16.97 -12.94 26.45
CA ASN A 141 16.24 -13.69 27.45
C ASN A 141 14.76 -13.24 27.52
N LYS A 142 13.84 -14.12 27.11
CA LYS A 142 12.38 -13.87 27.10
C LYS A 142 11.78 -13.62 28.49
N ASP A 143 12.45 -14.07 29.56
CA ASP A 143 11.96 -13.94 30.93
C ASP A 143 12.23 -12.56 31.56
N LYS A 144 13.08 -11.74 30.91
CA LYS A 144 13.37 -10.38 31.37
C LYS A 144 12.52 -9.37 30.60
N PRO A 145 11.87 -8.41 31.29
CA PRO A 145 11.06 -7.40 30.62
C PRO A 145 11.96 -6.54 29.72
N ALA A 146 11.54 -6.31 28.47
CA ALA A 146 12.32 -5.58 27.46
C ALA A 146 12.77 -4.17 27.92
N ASN A 147 12.06 -3.56 28.87
CA ASN A 147 12.40 -2.28 29.51
C ASN A 147 13.73 -2.29 30.29
N GLN A 148 14.30 -3.45 30.61
CA GLN A 148 15.57 -3.55 31.33
C GLN A 148 16.80 -3.54 30.41
N SER A 149 16.64 -3.75 29.10
CA SER A 149 17.77 -3.70 28.16
C SER A 149 18.22 -2.26 27.92
N TRP A 150 19.53 -2.01 28.07
CA TRP A 150 20.15 -0.73 27.73
C TRP A 150 20.06 -0.43 26.23
N GLU A 151 20.24 -1.47 25.40
CA GLU A 151 20.14 -1.40 23.94
C GLU A 151 18.76 -0.89 23.50
N VAL A 152 17.68 -1.43 24.08
CA VAL A 152 16.30 -0.99 23.78
C VAL A 152 16.08 0.46 24.17
N LYS A 153 16.63 0.90 25.31
CA LYS A 153 16.53 2.31 25.76
C LYS A 153 17.26 3.24 24.80
N ILE A 154 18.46 2.87 24.36
CA ILE A 154 19.24 3.62 23.38
C ILE A 154 18.50 3.70 22.04
N ALA A 155 18.01 2.57 21.52
CA ALA A 155 17.28 2.54 20.25
C ALA A 155 16.01 3.41 20.29
N ARG A 156 15.28 3.40 21.41
CA ARG A 156 14.13 4.30 21.64
C ARG A 156 14.56 5.76 21.69
N LEU A 157 15.67 6.08 22.34
CA LEU A 157 16.18 7.45 22.41
C LEU A 157 16.57 7.96 21.01
N PHE A 158 17.23 7.14 20.20
CA PHE A 158 17.53 7.49 18.81
C PHE A 158 16.25 7.61 17.96
N SER A 159 15.27 6.71 18.12
CA SER A 159 14.00 6.88 17.42
C SER A 159 13.22 8.13 17.84
N LEU A 160 13.27 8.51 19.12
CA LEU A 160 12.63 9.73 19.60
C LEU A 160 13.41 10.98 19.16
N GLY A 161 14.74 10.89 19.15
CA GLY A 161 15.62 11.94 18.66
C GLY A 161 15.39 12.23 17.18
N SER A 162 15.16 11.21 16.36
CA SER A 162 14.81 11.39 14.94
C SER A 162 13.46 12.09 14.78
N PHE A 163 12.45 11.73 15.60
CA PHE A 163 11.15 12.42 15.62
C PHE A 163 11.25 13.90 16.04
N LEU A 164 12.04 14.20 17.08
CA LEU A 164 12.24 15.58 17.54
C LEU A 164 13.02 16.42 16.52
N PHE A 165 14.00 15.82 15.85
CA PHE A 165 14.72 16.48 14.75
C PHE A 165 13.77 16.84 13.60
N GLU A 166 12.87 15.93 13.25
CA GLU A 166 11.86 16.16 12.21
C GLU A 166 10.96 17.36 12.55
N ILE A 167 10.44 17.42 13.78
CA ILE A 167 9.65 18.56 14.26
C ILE A 167 10.46 19.86 14.20
N ALA A 168 11.74 19.82 14.58
CA ALA A 168 12.61 20.99 14.51
C ALA A 168 12.79 21.46 13.06
N MET A 169 13.01 20.54 12.10
CA MET A 169 13.13 20.86 10.67
C MET A 169 11.85 21.49 10.12
N ILE A 170 10.68 20.93 10.46
CA ILE A 170 9.37 21.51 10.10
C ILE A 170 9.27 22.95 10.64
N CYS A 171 9.57 23.16 11.92
CA CYS A 171 9.54 24.48 12.53
C CYS A 171 10.50 25.46 11.83
N VAL A 172 11.72 25.04 11.50
CA VAL A 172 12.73 25.91 10.85
C VAL A 172 12.33 26.26 9.42
N LEU A 173 11.73 25.34 8.65
CA LEU A 173 11.32 25.59 7.27
C LEU A 173 10.04 26.44 7.17
N PHE A 174 9.05 26.21 8.03
CA PHE A 174 7.73 26.82 7.90
C PHE A 174 7.52 28.06 8.79
N ILE A 175 8.31 28.28 9.84
CA ILE A 175 8.19 29.48 10.67
C ILE A 175 9.08 30.58 10.08
N PRO A 176 8.50 31.67 9.54
CA PRO A 176 9.29 32.78 9.02
C PRO A 176 10.07 33.45 10.17
N ASN A 177 11.35 33.76 9.93
CA ASN A 177 12.26 34.50 10.82
C ASN A 177 12.96 33.71 11.96
N VAL A 178 13.23 32.42 11.79
CA VAL A 178 14.18 31.74 12.70
C VAL A 178 15.57 32.35 12.53
N LYS A 179 16.04 33.09 13.55
CA LYS A 179 17.35 33.74 13.54
C LYS A 179 18.44 32.67 13.51
N GLY A 180 19.29 32.68 12.47
CA GLY A 180 20.49 31.85 12.41
C GLY A 180 20.57 30.84 11.25
N VAL A 181 19.47 30.59 10.54
CA VAL A 181 19.46 29.73 9.34
C VAL A 181 19.05 30.57 8.14
N LYS A 182 19.87 30.56 7.09
CA LYS A 182 19.56 31.19 5.80
C LYS A 182 19.37 30.11 4.77
N PHE A 183 18.25 30.18 4.05
CA PHE A 183 17.98 29.32 2.90
C PHE A 183 18.37 30.10 1.64
N PRO A 184 19.29 29.58 0.82
CA PRO A 184 19.73 30.25 -0.40
C PRO A 184 18.61 30.20 -1.46
N GLN A 185 18.72 31.06 -2.47
CA GLN A 185 17.83 31.09 -3.65
C GLN A 185 16.36 31.40 -3.33
N THR A 186 16.11 32.38 -2.48
CA THR A 186 14.75 32.81 -2.11
C THR A 186 13.88 33.25 -3.29
N ALA A 187 14.49 33.69 -4.41
CA ALA A 187 13.75 33.97 -5.64
C ALA A 187 13.15 32.72 -6.29
N CYS A 188 13.80 31.55 -6.12
CA CYS A 188 13.22 30.28 -6.54
C CYS A 188 11.95 30.01 -5.75
N ASP A 189 11.89 30.31 -4.45
CA ASP A 189 10.75 30.02 -3.58
C ASP A 189 9.37 30.53 -4.08
N LYS A 190 9.30 31.52 -4.98
CA LYS A 190 8.02 32.05 -5.49
C LYS A 190 7.21 31.06 -6.32
N GLN A 191 7.85 30.09 -6.99
CA GLN A 191 7.16 28.95 -7.62
C GLN A 191 6.86 27.81 -6.63
N PHE A 192 7.45 27.86 -5.43
CA PHE A 192 7.44 26.80 -4.42
C PHE A 192 6.43 27.14 -3.31
N GLY A 193 6.20 28.43 -3.05
CA GLY A 193 5.25 28.98 -2.09
C GLY A 193 3.80 29.01 -2.61
N THR A 194 3.58 28.75 -3.90
CA THR A 194 2.25 28.51 -4.48
C THR A 194 1.85 27.06 -4.25
N THR A 195 1.32 26.77 -3.05
CA THR A 195 0.40 25.65 -2.69
C THR A 195 0.79 24.18 -2.96
N ALA A 196 1.66 23.84 -3.92
CA ALA A 196 1.85 22.47 -4.42
C ALA A 196 2.74 21.58 -3.53
N LEU A 197 3.84 22.10 -2.97
CA LEU A 197 4.81 21.29 -2.22
C LEU A 197 4.35 20.86 -0.81
N TRP A 198 3.48 21.64 -0.17
CA TRP A 198 2.90 21.27 1.13
C TRP A 198 2.15 19.94 1.05
N PHE A 199 1.51 19.64 -0.07
CA PHE A 199 0.80 18.38 -0.23
C PHE A 199 1.73 17.17 -0.26
N ASN A 200 2.97 17.32 -0.72
CA ASN A 200 3.97 16.25 -0.65
C ASN A 200 4.38 15.97 0.80
N VAL A 201 4.38 16.99 1.67
CA VAL A 201 4.60 16.80 3.12
C VAL A 201 3.47 16.00 3.75
N VAL A 202 2.23 16.21 3.28
CA VAL A 202 1.06 15.47 3.74
C VAL A 202 0.67 14.35 2.76
N TRP A 203 1.67 13.65 2.21
CA TRP A 203 1.46 12.54 1.27
C TRP A 203 0.58 11.41 1.82
N GLU A 204 0.48 11.30 3.15
CA GLU A 204 -0.42 10.35 3.81
C GLU A 204 -1.89 10.75 3.76
N LEU A 205 -2.20 12.03 3.51
CA LEU A 205 -3.57 12.54 3.59
C LEU A 205 -4.55 11.76 2.70
N PRO A 206 -4.24 11.44 1.42
CA PRO A 206 -5.12 10.60 0.61
C PRO A 206 -5.34 9.21 1.23
N VAL A 207 -4.29 8.58 1.77
CA VAL A 207 -4.39 7.28 2.44
C VAL A 207 -5.27 7.36 3.68
N ILE A 208 -5.10 8.42 4.48
CA ILE A 208 -5.86 8.65 5.70
C ILE A 208 -7.32 8.92 5.37
N ILE A 209 -7.62 9.83 4.43
CA ILE A 209 -8.99 10.14 3.99
C ILE A 209 -9.67 8.87 3.50
N GLN A 210 -9.00 8.09 2.67
CA GLN A 210 -9.51 6.81 2.19
C GLN A 210 -9.74 5.85 3.35
N THR A 211 -8.76 5.68 4.24
CA THR A 211 -8.87 4.78 5.40
C THR A 211 -10.01 5.15 6.33
N VAL A 212 -10.21 6.45 6.58
CA VAL A 212 -11.34 6.95 7.36
C VAL A 212 -12.65 6.71 6.63
N GLY A 213 -12.73 7.02 5.33
CA GLY A 213 -13.92 6.73 4.51
C GLY A 213 -14.30 5.24 4.53
N MET A 214 -13.31 4.36 4.43
CA MET A 214 -13.49 2.91 4.56
C MET A 214 -14.01 2.51 5.93
N LEU A 215 -13.43 3.04 7.01
CA LEU A 215 -13.89 2.78 8.37
C LEU A 215 -15.34 3.25 8.54
N ILE A 216 -15.71 4.40 7.99
CA ILE A 216 -17.09 4.90 8.02
C ILE A 216 -18.03 3.94 7.29
N ILE A 217 -17.74 3.57 6.04
CA ILE A 217 -18.57 2.63 5.26
C ILE A 217 -18.68 1.29 5.99
N TYR A 218 -17.56 0.81 6.53
CA TYR A 218 -17.51 -0.39 7.35
C TYR A 218 -18.43 -0.29 8.57
N PHE A 219 -18.36 0.80 9.35
CA PHE A 219 -19.17 0.97 10.55
C PHE A 219 -20.64 1.16 10.23
N ILE A 220 -20.97 1.81 9.11
CA ILE A 220 -22.35 1.90 8.61
C ILE A 220 -22.86 0.50 8.27
N ALA A 221 -22.12 -0.26 7.45
CA ALA A 221 -22.48 -1.62 7.10
C ALA A 221 -22.63 -2.48 8.36
N TYR A 222 -21.67 -2.44 9.28
CA TYR A 222 -21.70 -3.15 10.55
C TYR A 222 -22.89 -2.73 11.44
N GLY A 223 -23.21 -1.44 11.51
CA GLY A 223 -24.37 -0.93 12.25
C GLY A 223 -25.68 -1.45 11.68
N ILE A 224 -25.83 -1.44 10.35
CA ILE A 224 -27.01 -2.00 9.67
C ILE A 224 -27.11 -3.51 9.95
N ILE A 225 -25.99 -4.23 9.89
CA ILE A 225 -25.89 -5.66 10.22
C ILE A 225 -26.37 -5.91 11.67
N LEU A 226 -25.89 -5.12 12.63
CA LEU A 226 -26.28 -5.25 14.04
C LEU A 226 -27.77 -4.94 14.27
N LEU A 227 -28.29 -3.90 13.62
CA LEU A 227 -29.72 -3.56 13.73
C LEU A 227 -30.61 -4.67 13.15
N TRP A 228 -30.15 -5.32 12.08
CA TRP A 228 -30.90 -6.38 11.43
C TRP A 228 -30.92 -7.67 12.24
N THR A 229 -29.78 -8.08 12.81
CA THR A 229 -29.68 -9.29 13.64
C THR A 229 -30.43 -9.17 14.97
N LYS A 230 -30.76 -7.95 15.42
CA LYS A 230 -31.60 -7.71 16.61
C LYS A 230 -33.11 -7.96 16.38
N ARG A 231 -33.57 -8.20 15.15
CA ARG A 231 -35.00 -8.44 14.88
C ARG A 231 -35.44 -9.77 15.49
N GLN A 232 -36.61 -9.77 16.15
CA GLN A 232 -37.15 -10.98 16.81
C GLN A 232 -37.45 -12.14 15.85
N ALA A 233 -37.74 -11.84 14.58
CA ALA A 233 -37.98 -12.85 13.55
C ALA A 233 -36.68 -13.45 12.99
N TYR A 234 -35.51 -13.11 13.54
CA TYR A 234 -34.22 -13.55 13.05
C TYR A 234 -33.95 -15.02 13.36
N GLU A 235 -33.82 -15.83 12.31
CA GLU A 235 -33.49 -17.25 12.36
C GLU A 235 -32.12 -17.49 11.72
N VAL A 236 -31.26 -18.18 12.45
CA VAL A 236 -29.95 -18.62 11.98
C VAL A 236 -30.13 -19.91 11.16
N PRO A 237 -29.59 -20.00 9.92
CA PRO A 237 -29.62 -21.26 9.20
C PRO A 237 -28.89 -22.34 9.99
N SER A 238 -29.45 -23.54 10.02
CA SER A 238 -28.77 -24.71 10.57
C SER A 238 -27.38 -24.83 9.94
N PRO A 239 -26.29 -24.98 10.72
CA PRO A 239 -24.94 -25.04 10.17
C PRO A 239 -24.88 -26.13 9.11
N SER A 240 -24.64 -25.76 7.86
CA SER A 240 -24.55 -26.74 6.79
C SER A 240 -23.38 -27.66 7.10
N LEU A 241 -23.64 -28.97 7.05
CA LEU A 241 -22.65 -30.01 7.29
C LEU A 241 -21.41 -29.79 6.41
N GLU A 242 -20.27 -30.07 7.04
CA GLU A 242 -18.85 -30.06 6.64
C GLU A 242 -18.46 -29.73 5.18
N PRO A 243 -17.33 -29.02 4.98
CA PRO A 243 -16.82 -28.70 3.66
C PRO A 243 -16.58 -29.97 2.81
N TYR A 244 -16.95 -29.88 1.53
CA TYR A 244 -16.97 -30.95 0.52
C TYR A 244 -15.58 -31.47 0.08
N PHE A 245 -14.52 -31.26 0.86
CA PHE A 245 -13.17 -31.78 0.55
C PHE A 245 -12.64 -32.62 1.72
N LYS A 246 -12.91 -33.93 1.65
CA LYS A 246 -12.27 -34.96 2.49
C LYS A 246 -10.88 -35.39 1.99
N ASP A 247 -10.48 -34.97 0.79
CA ASP A 247 -9.29 -35.51 0.09
C ASP A 247 -8.02 -34.64 0.20
N LEU A 248 -7.97 -33.70 1.15
CA LEU A 248 -6.69 -33.10 1.57
C LEU A 248 -6.23 -33.85 2.83
N ASP A 249 -5.56 -34.97 2.59
CA ASP A 249 -5.00 -35.88 3.57
C ASP A 249 -4.23 -35.18 4.72
N SER A 250 -4.44 -35.72 5.93
CA SER A 250 -3.49 -35.75 7.06
C SER A 250 -3.27 -34.50 7.94
N GLU A 251 -4.16 -33.52 7.97
CA GLU A 251 -4.05 -32.46 8.98
C GLU A 251 -4.70 -32.90 10.31
N LYS A 252 -3.86 -33.32 11.28
CA LYS A 252 -4.16 -33.73 12.66
C LYS A 252 -5.53 -33.28 13.17
N ASN A 253 -6.31 -34.26 13.63
CA ASN A 253 -7.46 -34.13 14.52
C ASN A 253 -7.20 -33.14 15.66
N SER A 254 -7.44 -31.85 15.41
CA SER A 254 -7.59 -30.85 16.44
C SER A 254 -9.07 -30.51 16.49
N THR A 255 -9.71 -30.96 17.55
CA THR A 255 -11.10 -30.68 17.94
C THR A 255 -11.40 -29.19 18.13
N THR A 256 -10.43 -28.30 17.86
CA THR A 256 -10.49 -26.84 17.96
C THR A 256 -10.71 -26.12 16.64
N ARG A 257 -10.85 -26.80 15.49
CA ARG A 257 -11.00 -26.21 14.13
C ARG A 257 -12.33 -25.45 13.88
N ARG A 258 -13.05 -25.03 14.92
CA ARG A 258 -14.42 -24.52 14.80
C ARG A 258 -14.60 -23.00 14.70
N GLU A 259 -13.61 -22.13 14.90
CA GLU A 259 -13.99 -20.75 15.28
C GLU A 259 -13.50 -19.54 14.49
N ASN A 260 -12.58 -19.64 13.54
CA ASN A 260 -12.17 -18.43 12.79
C ASN A 260 -12.19 -18.70 11.28
N ILE A 261 -13.33 -18.41 10.65
CA ILE A 261 -13.47 -18.37 9.20
C ILE A 261 -12.81 -17.08 8.73
N ASP A 262 -11.60 -17.21 8.18
CA ASP A 262 -10.89 -16.10 7.55
C ASP A 262 -11.54 -15.72 6.21
N ILE A 263 -11.26 -14.50 5.75
CA ILE A 263 -11.89 -13.92 4.54
C ILE A 263 -11.64 -14.76 3.28
N VAL A 264 -10.46 -15.36 3.14
CA VAL A 264 -10.08 -16.17 1.97
C VAL A 264 -10.83 -17.50 2.01
N SER A 265 -10.81 -18.20 3.14
CA SER A 265 -11.55 -19.47 3.32
C SER A 265 -13.05 -19.29 3.15
N TRP A 266 -13.62 -18.16 3.60
CA TRP A 266 -15.01 -17.83 3.35
C TRP A 266 -15.29 -17.67 1.85
N THR A 267 -14.46 -16.87 1.16
CA THR A 267 -14.61 -16.62 -0.29
C THR A 267 -14.48 -17.93 -1.06
N GLU A 268 -13.54 -18.79 -0.69
CA GLU A 268 -13.33 -20.12 -1.26
C GLU A 268 -14.64 -20.93 -1.20
N ARG A 269 -15.22 -21.04 0.00
CA ARG A 269 -16.47 -21.77 0.21
C ARG A 269 -17.61 -21.24 -0.66
N VAL A 270 -17.83 -19.93 -0.65
CA VAL A 270 -18.89 -19.29 -1.46
C VAL A 270 -18.72 -19.61 -2.94
N MET A 271 -17.51 -19.48 -3.48
CA MET A 271 -17.25 -19.69 -4.90
C MET A 271 -17.41 -21.16 -5.31
N PHE A 272 -16.93 -22.09 -4.48
CA PHE A 272 -17.03 -23.53 -4.78
C PHE A 272 -18.46 -24.08 -4.59
N ASP A 273 -19.23 -23.54 -3.64
CA ASP A 273 -20.63 -23.94 -3.43
C ASP A 273 -21.52 -23.52 -4.61
N ILE A 274 -21.31 -22.33 -5.19
CA ILE A 274 -22.13 -21.82 -6.30
C ILE A 274 -21.70 -22.40 -7.64
N TYR A 275 -20.39 -22.54 -7.86
CA TYR A 275 -19.83 -22.93 -9.15
C TYR A 275 -19.02 -24.24 -9.06
N PRO A 276 -19.60 -25.36 -8.57
CA PRO A 276 -18.83 -26.58 -8.27
C PRO A 276 -18.16 -27.21 -9.49
N ASN A 277 -18.76 -27.03 -10.67
CA ASN A 277 -18.26 -27.59 -11.94
C ASN A 277 -17.34 -26.65 -12.72
N PHE A 278 -17.35 -25.36 -12.40
CA PHE A 278 -16.59 -24.33 -13.13
C PHE A 278 -15.38 -23.84 -12.32
N MET A 279 -15.56 -23.64 -11.01
CA MET A 279 -14.51 -23.15 -10.13
C MET A 279 -13.46 -24.23 -9.88
N ASN A 280 -12.20 -23.83 -9.97
CA ASN A 280 -11.04 -24.67 -9.69
C ASN A 280 -10.07 -23.90 -8.75
N ARG A 281 -9.09 -24.60 -8.16
CA ARG A 281 -8.24 -23.98 -7.14
C ARG A 281 -7.37 -22.87 -7.75
N SER A 282 -6.84 -23.09 -8.95
CA SER A 282 -6.05 -22.09 -9.67
C SER A 282 -6.80 -20.79 -9.96
N LEU A 283 -8.03 -20.87 -10.46
CA LEU A 283 -8.90 -19.72 -10.74
C LEU A 283 -9.25 -19.00 -9.45
N PHE A 284 -9.63 -19.72 -8.40
CA PHE A 284 -9.89 -19.13 -7.09
C PHE A 284 -8.70 -18.32 -6.57
N ILE A 285 -7.49 -18.91 -6.58
CA ILE A 285 -6.27 -18.21 -6.17
C ILE A 285 -6.03 -16.95 -7.03
N CYS A 286 -6.26 -17.02 -8.34
CA CYS A 286 -6.13 -15.86 -9.23
C CYS A 286 -7.13 -14.76 -8.87
N LEU A 287 -8.41 -15.09 -8.66
CA LEU A 287 -9.45 -14.13 -8.28
C LEU A 287 -9.11 -13.43 -6.96
N VAL A 288 -8.73 -14.20 -5.93
CA VAL A 288 -8.34 -13.63 -4.64
C VAL A 288 -7.07 -12.79 -4.79
N THR A 289 -6.09 -13.22 -5.58
CA THR A 289 -4.88 -12.44 -5.85
C THR A 289 -5.20 -11.10 -6.49
N ILE A 290 -6.12 -11.06 -7.47
CA ILE A 290 -6.57 -9.81 -8.12
C ILE A 290 -7.18 -8.86 -7.09
N VAL A 291 -8.07 -9.35 -6.23
CA VAL A 291 -8.67 -8.53 -5.17
C VAL A 291 -7.60 -8.02 -4.20
N GLN A 292 -6.63 -8.86 -3.80
CA GLN A 292 -5.55 -8.41 -2.92
C GLN A 292 -4.66 -7.35 -3.59
N VAL A 293 -4.29 -7.53 -4.86
CA VAL A 293 -3.47 -6.58 -5.65
C VAL A 293 -4.19 -5.25 -5.88
N SER A 294 -5.52 -5.22 -5.90
CA SER A 294 -6.29 -3.99 -6.06
C SER A 294 -5.97 -2.92 -5.00
N ALA A 295 -5.48 -3.34 -3.82
CA ALA A 295 -5.02 -2.48 -2.74
C ALA A 295 -3.80 -1.61 -3.09
N LEU A 296 -3.00 -2.00 -4.09
CA LEU A 296 -1.87 -1.19 -4.53
C LEU A 296 -2.36 0.12 -5.16
N PRO A 297 -1.62 1.23 -5.06
CA PRO A 297 -1.86 2.39 -5.90
C PRO A 297 -1.66 2.03 -7.38
N ASP A 298 -2.44 2.62 -8.28
CA ASP A 298 -2.29 2.46 -9.73
C ASP A 298 -1.95 3.77 -10.41
N LEU A 299 -1.21 3.68 -11.51
CA LEU A 299 -0.89 4.81 -12.35
C LEU A 299 -2.03 5.01 -13.35
N SER A 300 -2.72 6.14 -13.26
CA SER A 300 -3.86 6.50 -14.12
C SER A 300 -3.40 6.92 -15.52
N TYR A 301 -2.76 6.00 -16.27
CA TYR A 301 -2.50 6.19 -17.70
C TYR A 301 -3.51 5.40 -18.54
N VAL A 302 -3.58 5.71 -19.84
CA VAL A 302 -4.54 5.14 -20.83
C VAL A 302 -4.67 3.61 -20.75
N VAL A 303 -3.61 2.91 -20.32
CA VAL A 303 -3.66 1.48 -19.96
C VAL A 303 -3.14 1.28 -18.55
N SER A 304 -4.02 0.91 -17.62
CA SER A 304 -3.64 0.51 -16.27
C SER A 304 -2.81 -0.78 -16.30
N SER A 305 -1.66 -0.75 -15.62
CA SER A 305 -0.81 -1.92 -15.43
C SER A 305 -1.56 -3.06 -14.70
N LYS A 306 -2.48 -2.71 -13.80
CA LYS A 306 -3.34 -3.66 -13.08
C LYS A 306 -4.35 -4.34 -13.98
N ASP A 307 -4.91 -3.66 -14.98
CA ASP A 307 -5.83 -4.30 -15.93
C ASP A 307 -5.11 -5.39 -16.73
N SER A 308 -3.89 -5.10 -17.19
CA SER A 308 -3.06 -6.06 -17.91
C SER A 308 -2.69 -7.27 -17.01
N PHE A 309 -2.28 -7.00 -15.77
CA PHE A 309 -1.98 -8.04 -14.80
C PHE A 309 -3.21 -8.90 -14.44
N THR A 310 -4.37 -8.26 -14.28
CA THR A 310 -5.65 -8.92 -14.02
C THR A 310 -6.03 -9.84 -15.17
N PHE A 311 -5.94 -9.36 -16.40
CA PHE A 311 -6.21 -10.17 -17.59
C PHE A 311 -5.31 -11.41 -17.64
N LEU A 312 -4.00 -11.27 -17.40
CA LEU A 312 -3.05 -12.38 -17.38
C LEU A 312 -3.39 -13.40 -16.28
N LEU A 313 -3.71 -12.94 -15.07
CA LEU A 313 -4.09 -13.82 -13.96
C LEU A 313 -5.41 -14.56 -14.25
N ILE A 314 -6.41 -13.89 -14.81
CA ILE A 314 -7.68 -14.53 -15.18
C ILE A 314 -7.46 -15.56 -16.27
N ALA A 315 -6.73 -15.22 -17.34
CA ALA A 315 -6.39 -16.17 -18.39
C ALA A 315 -5.68 -17.41 -17.83
N PHE A 316 -4.70 -17.20 -16.96
CA PHE A 316 -3.99 -18.29 -16.29
C PHE A 316 -4.93 -19.15 -15.43
N GLY A 317 -5.73 -18.53 -14.57
CA GLY A 317 -6.67 -19.24 -13.70
C GLY A 317 -7.71 -20.05 -14.46
N LEU A 318 -8.25 -19.49 -15.55
CA LEU A 318 -9.25 -20.14 -16.39
C LEU A 318 -8.68 -21.37 -17.11
N PHE A 319 -7.42 -21.36 -17.56
CA PHE A 319 -6.89 -22.42 -18.43
C PHE A 319 -5.86 -23.34 -17.77
N ARG A 320 -5.38 -23.05 -16.56
CA ARG A 320 -4.37 -23.87 -15.87
C ARG A 320 -4.83 -25.29 -15.55
N GLU A 321 -6.06 -25.47 -15.08
CA GLU A 321 -6.59 -26.79 -14.72
C GLU A 321 -7.68 -27.24 -15.69
N MET A 322 -7.64 -28.52 -16.09
CA MET A 322 -8.68 -29.11 -16.92
C MET A 322 -10.05 -29.13 -16.20
N PRO A 323 -11.17 -29.03 -16.94
CA PRO A 323 -12.49 -29.23 -16.37
C PRO A 323 -12.60 -30.60 -15.67
N ARG A 324 -13.38 -30.66 -14.57
CA ARG A 324 -13.60 -31.90 -13.82
C ARG A 324 -14.22 -32.97 -14.73
N LYS A 325 -13.89 -34.24 -14.46
CA LYS A 325 -14.35 -35.39 -15.28
C LYS A 325 -15.87 -35.46 -15.43
N GLU A 326 -16.62 -35.02 -14.40
CA GLU A 326 -18.08 -35.06 -14.36
C GLU A 326 -18.75 -33.87 -15.06
N SER A 327 -17.97 -32.86 -15.45
CA SER A 327 -18.49 -31.65 -16.10
C SER A 327 -18.49 -31.76 -17.63
N ASN A 328 -19.43 -31.07 -18.29
CA ASN A 328 -19.41 -30.94 -19.75
C ASN A 328 -18.22 -30.07 -20.18
N LYS A 329 -17.13 -30.70 -20.63
CA LYS A 329 -15.88 -30.03 -21.02
C LYS A 329 -16.10 -28.90 -22.04
N PHE A 330 -16.93 -29.14 -23.06
CA PHE A 330 -17.17 -28.16 -24.10
C PHE A 330 -17.85 -26.91 -23.55
N LEU A 331 -18.89 -27.09 -22.72
CA LEU A 331 -19.58 -25.98 -22.08
C LEU A 331 -18.63 -25.17 -21.16
N VAL A 332 -17.81 -25.86 -20.36
CA VAL A 332 -16.85 -25.18 -19.47
C VAL A 332 -15.82 -24.38 -20.26
N PHE A 333 -15.27 -24.94 -21.35
CA PHE A 333 -14.35 -24.18 -22.22
C PHE A 333 -15.02 -23.01 -22.92
N ALA A 334 -16.25 -23.17 -23.40
CA ALA A 334 -17.02 -22.08 -24.02
C ALA A 334 -17.22 -20.92 -23.03
N VAL A 335 -17.60 -21.22 -21.78
CA VAL A 335 -17.75 -20.20 -20.72
C VAL A 335 -16.41 -19.55 -20.39
N ARG A 336 -15.31 -20.32 -20.29
CA ARG A 336 -13.97 -19.77 -20.05
C ARG A 336 -13.52 -18.81 -21.16
N ILE A 337 -13.74 -19.18 -22.42
CA ILE A 337 -13.43 -18.32 -23.58
C ILE A 337 -14.30 -17.06 -23.55
N PHE A 338 -15.60 -17.20 -23.27
CA PHE A 338 -16.50 -16.05 -23.16
C PHE A 338 -16.06 -15.07 -22.08
N ILE A 339 -15.68 -15.54 -20.89
CA ILE A 339 -15.15 -14.70 -19.81
C ILE A 339 -13.87 -13.98 -20.25
N LEU A 340 -12.95 -14.69 -20.92
CA LEU A 340 -11.72 -14.08 -21.42
C LEU A 340 -12.01 -12.97 -22.45
N LEU A 341 -12.93 -13.23 -23.38
CA LEU A 341 -13.37 -12.24 -24.38
C LEU A 341 -14.07 -11.05 -23.72
N PHE A 342 -14.84 -11.27 -22.66
CA PHE A 342 -15.46 -10.21 -21.88
C PHE A 342 -14.40 -9.29 -21.26
N PHE A 343 -13.38 -9.83 -20.57
CA PHE A 343 -12.30 -9.02 -20.01
C PHE A 343 -11.45 -8.32 -21.08
N ALA A 344 -11.19 -8.97 -22.22
CA ALA A 344 -10.54 -8.33 -23.36
C ALA A 344 -11.39 -7.16 -23.91
N GLY A 345 -12.71 -7.33 -23.96
CA GLY A 345 -13.67 -6.28 -24.33
C GLY A 345 -13.68 -5.12 -23.35
N VAL A 346 -13.70 -5.37 -22.04
CA VAL A 346 -13.59 -4.33 -20.99
C VAL A 346 -12.28 -3.55 -21.14
N TRP A 347 -11.17 -4.25 -21.35
CA TRP A 347 -9.86 -3.64 -21.57
C TRP A 347 -9.83 -2.76 -22.83
N LEU A 348 -10.40 -3.24 -23.95
CA LEU A 348 -10.52 -2.48 -25.19
C LEU A 348 -11.45 -1.26 -25.04
N LEU A 349 -12.57 -1.41 -24.33
CA LEU A 349 -13.48 -0.30 -24.03
C LEU A 349 -12.80 0.78 -23.19
N ARG A 350 -11.99 0.39 -22.18
CA ARG A 350 -11.20 1.35 -21.37
C ARG A 350 -10.17 2.09 -22.21
N MET A 351 -9.51 1.40 -23.14
CA MET A 351 -8.60 2.05 -24.09
C MET A 351 -9.30 3.07 -24.99
N LEU A 352 -10.52 2.77 -25.46
CA LEU A 352 -11.24 3.60 -26.42
C LEU A 352 -12.00 4.78 -25.80
N PHE A 353 -12.62 4.57 -24.64
CA PHE A 353 -13.51 5.55 -23.99
C PHE A 353 -12.89 6.23 -22.77
N GLY A 354 -11.65 5.88 -22.42
CA GLY A 354 -10.90 6.47 -21.30
C GLY A 354 -11.25 5.86 -19.94
N LEU A 355 -10.49 6.27 -18.92
CA LEU A 355 -10.46 5.68 -17.58
C LEU A 355 -11.75 5.87 -16.76
N PHE A 356 -12.56 6.90 -17.07
CA PHE A 356 -13.61 7.38 -16.18
C PHE A 356 -14.98 6.70 -16.35
N LEU A 357 -15.26 6.10 -17.50
CA LEU A 357 -16.60 5.57 -17.83
C LEU A 357 -16.76 4.06 -17.60
N VAL A 358 -15.66 3.32 -17.56
CA VAL A 358 -15.70 1.85 -17.53
C VAL A 358 -14.97 1.35 -16.28
N PRO A 359 -15.60 0.52 -15.42
CA PRO A 359 -14.94 -0.04 -14.22
C PRO A 359 -13.66 -0.81 -14.57
N ASN A 360 -12.68 -0.81 -13.66
CA ASN A 360 -11.44 -1.56 -13.89
C ASN A 360 -11.69 -3.07 -13.82
N SER A 361 -10.74 -3.87 -14.30
CA SER A 361 -10.89 -5.33 -14.34
C SER A 361 -11.03 -5.95 -12.95
N ALA A 362 -10.40 -5.37 -11.93
CA ALA A 362 -10.54 -5.83 -10.54
C ALA A 362 -11.94 -5.52 -9.96
N ASP A 363 -12.56 -4.41 -10.37
CA ASP A 363 -13.92 -4.00 -10.00
C ASP A 363 -14.94 -5.02 -10.53
N TRP A 364 -14.73 -5.54 -11.75
CA TRP A 364 -15.53 -6.63 -12.30
C TRP A 364 -15.33 -7.95 -11.56
N VAL A 365 -14.11 -8.25 -11.10
CA VAL A 365 -13.83 -9.43 -10.29
C VAL A 365 -14.51 -9.35 -8.93
N ILE A 366 -14.46 -8.21 -8.24
CA ILE A 366 -15.18 -8.06 -6.98
C ILE A 366 -16.68 -8.04 -7.17
N LEU A 367 -17.19 -7.50 -8.28
CA LEU A 367 -18.60 -7.61 -8.62
C LEU A 367 -19.02 -9.07 -8.75
N PHE A 368 -18.23 -9.88 -9.45
CA PHE A 368 -18.46 -11.32 -9.55
C PHE A 368 -18.49 -12.00 -8.18
N ILE A 369 -17.54 -11.69 -7.29
CA ILE A 369 -17.53 -12.22 -5.91
C ILE A 369 -18.74 -11.73 -5.10
N ALA A 370 -19.13 -10.47 -5.22
CA ALA A 370 -20.28 -9.90 -4.52
C ALA A 370 -21.61 -10.52 -4.99
N CYS A 371 -21.79 -10.68 -6.30
CA CYS A 371 -22.95 -11.38 -6.85
C CYS A 371 -22.98 -12.86 -6.42
N SER A 372 -21.81 -13.50 -6.35
CA SER A 372 -21.69 -14.86 -5.82
C SER A 372 -22.10 -14.91 -4.34
N ALA A 373 -21.56 -14.03 -3.51
CA ALA A 373 -21.93 -13.95 -2.09
C ALA A 373 -23.43 -13.70 -1.88
N ALA A 374 -24.04 -12.84 -2.70
CA ALA A 374 -25.47 -12.59 -2.69
C ALA A 374 -26.29 -13.82 -3.11
N TRP A 375 -25.89 -14.52 -4.17
CA TRP A 375 -26.55 -15.74 -4.61
C TRP A 375 -26.42 -16.88 -3.59
N TRP A 376 -25.24 -17.04 -2.98
CA TRP A 376 -25.01 -18.02 -1.92
C TRP A 376 -25.89 -17.72 -0.70
N SER A 377 -26.01 -16.45 -0.34
CA SER A 377 -26.90 -16.00 0.74
C SER A 377 -28.37 -16.27 0.39
N TRP A 378 -28.77 -16.10 -0.86
CA TRP A 378 -30.13 -16.42 -1.32
C TRP A 378 -30.46 -17.90 -1.21
N SER A 379 -29.52 -18.78 -1.54
CA SER A 379 -29.74 -20.24 -1.53
C SER A 379 -29.66 -20.87 -0.15
N HIS A 380 -28.90 -20.30 0.79
CA HIS A 380 -28.64 -20.94 2.09
C HIS A 380 -29.42 -20.37 3.28
N PHE A 381 -30.02 -19.18 3.17
CA PHE A 381 -30.76 -18.56 4.27
C PHE A 381 -32.28 -18.75 4.12
N SER A 382 -33.00 -18.86 5.26
CA SER A 382 -34.46 -18.97 5.27
C SER A 382 -35.13 -17.67 4.76
N SER A 383 -36.39 -17.79 4.30
CA SER A 383 -37.10 -16.75 3.54
C SER A 383 -37.30 -15.43 4.27
N SER A 384 -37.21 -15.38 5.61
CA SER A 384 -37.57 -14.21 6.39
C SER A 384 -36.43 -13.21 6.65
N ASN A 385 -35.14 -13.57 6.50
CA ASN A 385 -34.07 -12.75 7.10
C ASN A 385 -32.90 -12.33 6.20
N MET A 386 -32.37 -13.20 5.32
CA MET A 386 -31.14 -12.89 4.56
C MET A 386 -31.24 -13.00 3.04
N LYS A 387 -32.26 -13.70 2.53
CA LYS A 387 -32.54 -13.72 1.08
C LYS A 387 -32.67 -12.29 0.51
N ILE A 388 -33.16 -11.34 1.30
CA ILE A 388 -33.48 -10.01 0.78
C ILE A 388 -32.31 -9.02 0.96
N PHE A 389 -31.53 -9.10 2.03
CA PHE A 389 -30.62 -8.02 2.44
C PHE A 389 -29.36 -7.88 1.57
N LEU A 390 -28.56 -8.95 1.43
CA LEU A 390 -27.34 -8.91 0.60
C LEU A 390 -27.69 -8.66 -0.87
N PRO A 391 -28.74 -9.29 -1.42
CA PRO A 391 -29.25 -8.95 -2.73
C PRO A 391 -29.72 -7.50 -2.82
N ILE A 392 -30.41 -6.90 -1.84
CA ILE A 392 -30.74 -5.45 -1.91
C ILE A 392 -29.47 -4.58 -1.89
N LEU A 393 -28.49 -4.87 -1.03
CA LEU A 393 -27.23 -4.12 -0.98
C LEU A 393 -26.35 -4.26 -2.23
N THR A 394 -26.39 -5.41 -2.90
CA THR A 394 -25.57 -5.71 -4.09
C THR A 394 -26.33 -5.59 -5.42
N ASN A 395 -27.66 -5.54 -5.35
CA ASN A 395 -28.59 -5.79 -6.44
C ASN A 395 -29.97 -5.21 -6.06
N ASN A 396 -30.05 -3.89 -5.81
CA ASN A 396 -31.26 -3.16 -5.40
C ASN A 396 -32.50 -3.54 -6.23
N HIS A 397 -33.22 -4.58 -5.82
CA HIS A 397 -34.40 -5.07 -6.53
C HIS A 397 -35.59 -4.25 -6.05
N LEU A 398 -35.96 -3.23 -6.83
CA LEU A 398 -37.33 -2.72 -6.79
C LEU A 398 -38.23 -3.84 -7.33
N TYR A 399 -39.23 -4.21 -6.54
CA TYR A 399 -40.22 -5.22 -6.88
C TYR A 399 -41.12 -4.65 -7.98
N THR A 400 -40.85 -4.97 -9.24
CA THR A 400 -41.81 -4.76 -10.34
C THR A 400 -41.94 -6.05 -11.14
N ASP A 401 -43.19 -6.48 -11.23
CA ASP A 401 -43.67 -7.76 -11.73
C ASP A 401 -43.06 -8.14 -13.11
N ASN A 402 -42.43 -9.33 -13.14
CA ASN A 402 -42.28 -10.21 -14.30
C ASN A 402 -41.45 -9.80 -15.55
N ARG A 403 -40.51 -8.85 -15.49
CA ARG A 403 -39.40 -8.83 -16.47
C ARG A 403 -38.03 -8.65 -15.83
N HIS A 404 -37.30 -9.76 -15.77
CA HIS A 404 -35.90 -9.85 -15.35
C HIS A 404 -34.98 -9.11 -16.32
N VAL A 405 -34.37 -8.01 -15.87
CA VAL A 405 -33.16 -7.48 -16.50
C VAL A 405 -32.13 -7.15 -15.42
N SER A 406 -30.96 -7.78 -15.58
CA SER A 406 -29.70 -7.62 -14.85
C SER A 406 -29.09 -6.22 -15.03
N GLY A 407 -29.75 -5.17 -14.55
CA GLY A 407 -29.29 -3.78 -14.68
C GLY A 407 -28.54 -3.21 -13.47
N ILE A 408 -28.50 -3.93 -12.33
CA ILE A 408 -28.28 -3.28 -11.02
C ILE A 408 -26.93 -3.64 -10.37
N SER A 409 -26.35 -4.80 -10.71
CA SER A 409 -24.93 -5.09 -10.46
C SER A 409 -24.01 -4.04 -11.11
N VAL A 410 -24.46 -3.46 -12.23
CA VAL A 410 -23.80 -2.33 -12.90
C VAL A 410 -23.81 -1.07 -12.03
N PHE A 411 -24.86 -0.78 -11.25
CA PHE A 411 -24.89 0.40 -10.34
C PHE A 411 -23.95 0.25 -9.14
N LEU A 412 -23.74 -0.96 -8.62
CA LEU A 412 -22.73 -1.18 -7.58
C LEU A 412 -21.32 -0.98 -8.17
N ALA A 413 -21.04 -1.55 -9.35
CA ALA A 413 -19.76 -1.38 -10.02
C ALA A 413 -19.52 0.08 -10.44
N LEU A 414 -20.55 0.78 -10.94
CA LEU A 414 -20.50 2.22 -11.24
C LEU A 414 -20.35 3.04 -9.96
N GLY A 415 -21.03 2.71 -8.86
CA GLY A 415 -20.87 3.39 -7.58
C GLY A 415 -19.47 3.18 -6.97
N ILE A 416 -18.89 1.98 -7.13
CA ILE A 416 -17.49 1.70 -6.79
C ILE A 416 -16.55 2.52 -7.67
N THR A 417 -16.83 2.60 -8.97
CA THR A 417 -16.03 3.37 -9.93
C THR A 417 -16.11 4.87 -9.64
N GLU A 418 -17.31 5.42 -9.42
CA GLU A 418 -17.53 6.81 -9.03
C GLU A 418 -16.89 7.14 -7.69
N ALA A 419 -16.97 6.24 -6.70
CA ALA A 419 -16.29 6.41 -5.43
C ALA A 419 -14.76 6.41 -5.59
N ASN A 420 -14.20 5.50 -6.39
CA ASN A 420 -12.77 5.46 -6.71
C ASN A 420 -12.34 6.73 -7.46
N VAL A 421 -13.15 7.22 -8.40
CA VAL A 421 -12.89 8.46 -9.15
C VAL A 421 -12.96 9.67 -8.23
N TRP A 422 -13.97 9.77 -7.38
CA TRP A 422 -14.09 10.86 -6.40
C TRP A 422 -12.92 10.86 -5.43
N VAL A 423 -12.53 9.68 -4.94
CA VAL A 423 -11.35 9.49 -4.09
C VAL A 423 -10.06 9.87 -4.81
N ALA A 424 -9.93 9.54 -6.10
CA ALA A 424 -8.79 9.94 -6.92
C ALA A 424 -8.74 11.46 -7.09
N ILE A 425 -9.89 12.10 -7.35
CA ILE A 425 -10.00 13.56 -7.47
C ILE A 425 -9.65 14.23 -6.15
N VAL A 426 -10.31 13.87 -5.04
CA VAL A 426 -10.06 14.45 -3.71
C VAL A 426 -8.65 14.15 -3.20
N GLY A 427 -8.07 13.03 -3.62
CA GLY A 427 -6.70 12.65 -3.30
C GLY A 427 -5.65 13.33 -4.17
N ASP A 428 -6.03 13.95 -5.29
CA ASP A 428 -5.12 14.68 -6.17
C ASP A 428 -4.84 16.07 -5.57
N PRO A 429 -3.59 16.38 -5.18
CA PRO A 429 -3.26 17.68 -4.62
C PRO A 429 -3.49 18.84 -5.61
N LYS A 430 -3.46 18.58 -6.92
CA LYS A 430 -3.78 19.58 -7.95
C LYS A 430 -5.28 19.86 -8.06
N SER A 431 -6.14 18.96 -7.57
CA SER A 431 -7.59 19.18 -7.54
C SER A 431 -8.03 20.32 -6.60
N PHE A 432 -7.13 20.82 -5.74
CA PHE A 432 -7.40 21.97 -4.88
C PHE A 432 -6.84 23.28 -5.46
N ASP A 433 -6.13 23.22 -6.59
CA ASP A 433 -5.54 24.38 -7.27
C ASP A 433 -6.46 25.01 -8.34
N PHE A 434 -7.76 24.65 -8.37
CA PHE A 434 -8.76 25.24 -9.29
C PHE A 434 -8.90 26.77 -9.21
N GLY A 435 -8.21 27.45 -8.29
CA GLY A 435 -8.15 28.90 -8.19
C GLY A 435 -7.18 29.58 -9.17
N THR A 436 -6.23 28.86 -9.77
CA THR A 436 -5.24 29.46 -10.67
C THR A 436 -5.61 29.24 -12.15
N GLN A 437 -6.17 30.28 -12.79
CA GLN A 437 -6.70 30.28 -14.17
C GLN A 437 -5.67 30.00 -15.29
N ASN A 438 -4.42 29.61 -14.96
CA ASN A 438 -3.33 29.43 -15.92
C ASN A 438 -2.73 28.00 -15.93
N ALA A 439 -3.35 27.02 -15.26
CA ALA A 439 -2.91 25.63 -15.38
C ALA A 439 -2.97 25.21 -16.86
N THR A 440 -1.80 24.98 -17.45
CA THR A 440 -1.72 24.58 -18.86
C THR A 440 -2.26 23.16 -19.02
N LYS A 441 -2.72 22.81 -20.21
CA LYS A 441 -3.31 21.49 -20.50
C LYS A 441 -2.36 20.32 -20.20
N GLU A 442 -1.04 20.58 -20.13
CA GLU A 442 0.00 19.61 -19.72
C GLU A 442 0.08 19.43 -18.18
N ASP A 443 -0.36 20.41 -17.39
CA ASP A 443 -0.40 20.32 -15.92
C ASP A 443 -1.59 19.50 -15.40
N ALA A 444 -2.59 19.27 -16.26
CA ALA A 444 -3.86 18.58 -15.97
C ALA A 444 -3.80 17.05 -16.16
N ASP A 445 -2.70 16.50 -16.66
CA ASP A 445 -2.49 15.06 -16.66
C ASP A 445 -2.20 14.62 -15.22
N GLY A 446 -3.23 14.09 -14.55
CA GLY A 446 -3.15 13.51 -13.21
C GLY A 446 -2.16 12.36 -13.18
N SER A 447 -0.88 12.68 -12.95
CA SER A 447 0.24 11.73 -12.92
C SER A 447 0.42 11.08 -11.54
N TYR A 448 -0.63 11.08 -10.71
CA TYR A 448 -0.54 10.63 -9.33
C TYR A 448 -1.05 9.19 -9.20
N PHE A 449 -0.28 8.37 -8.48
CA PHE A 449 -0.74 7.04 -8.09
C PHE A 449 -1.98 7.18 -7.20
N THR A 450 -3.06 6.49 -7.57
CA THR A 450 -4.31 6.53 -6.82
C THR A 450 -4.61 5.17 -6.21
N MET A 451 -4.95 5.15 -4.93
CA MET A 451 -5.41 3.93 -4.26
C MET A 451 -6.86 3.62 -4.65
N GLN A 452 -7.10 2.40 -5.15
CA GLN A 452 -8.42 1.90 -5.56
C GLN A 452 -8.98 0.96 -4.49
N ILE A 453 -9.12 1.49 -3.28
CA ILE A 453 -9.28 0.67 -2.08
C ILE A 453 -10.71 0.14 -1.89
N VAL A 454 -11.68 0.71 -2.60
CA VAL A 454 -13.10 0.34 -2.50
C VAL A 454 -13.32 -1.14 -2.85
N THR A 455 -12.53 -1.70 -3.78
CA THR A 455 -12.61 -3.12 -4.15
C THR A 455 -12.33 -4.06 -2.98
N VAL A 456 -11.31 -3.75 -2.16
CA VAL A 456 -11.02 -4.52 -0.95
C VAL A 456 -12.10 -4.29 0.12
N VAL A 457 -12.61 -3.07 0.24
CA VAL A 457 -13.66 -2.74 1.23
C VAL A 457 -14.93 -3.51 0.94
N THR A 458 -15.37 -3.53 -0.31
CA THR A 458 -16.53 -4.31 -0.75
C THR A 458 -16.30 -5.79 -0.44
N TRP A 459 -15.08 -6.31 -0.63
CA TRP A 459 -14.75 -7.68 -0.25
C TRP A 459 -14.90 -7.94 1.25
N ILE A 460 -14.39 -7.04 2.09
CA ILE A 460 -14.53 -7.11 3.56
C ILE A 460 -16.01 -7.02 3.98
N ILE A 461 -16.80 -6.15 3.34
CA ILE A 461 -18.24 -6.00 3.62
C ILE A 461 -18.99 -7.27 3.22
N CYS A 462 -18.71 -7.85 2.04
CA CYS A 462 -19.30 -9.12 1.60
C CYS A 462 -18.96 -10.24 2.60
N TRP A 463 -17.70 -10.33 3.02
CA TRP A 463 -17.28 -11.30 4.02
C TRP A 463 -18.01 -11.12 5.34
N LEU A 464 -18.05 -9.91 5.89
CA LEU A 464 -18.70 -9.66 7.17
C LEU A 464 -20.22 -9.84 7.13
N SER A 465 -20.86 -9.41 6.05
CA SER A 465 -22.30 -9.55 5.87
C SER A 465 -22.74 -11.02 5.73
N ALA A 466 -21.88 -11.90 5.21
CA ALA A 466 -22.19 -13.31 5.12
C ALA A 466 -21.65 -14.13 6.29
N SER A 467 -20.57 -13.69 6.95
CA SER A 467 -19.92 -14.43 8.05
C SER A 467 -20.41 -14.03 9.44
N ALA A 468 -20.63 -12.75 9.75
CA ALA A 468 -21.05 -12.36 11.10
C ALA A 468 -22.50 -12.79 11.42
N TRP A 469 -23.31 -13.01 10.38
CA TRP A 469 -24.75 -13.21 10.47
C TRP A 469 -25.14 -14.62 10.94
N PRO A 470 -24.75 -15.71 10.26
CA PRO A 470 -25.18 -17.05 10.62
C PRO A 470 -24.63 -17.55 11.97
N TRP A 471 -23.78 -16.79 12.67
CA TRP A 471 -23.22 -17.22 13.96
C TRP A 471 -23.54 -16.31 15.14
N GLN A 472 -24.29 -15.20 14.95
CA GLN A 472 -24.61 -14.21 16.00
C GLN A 472 -23.41 -13.73 16.82
N ARG A 473 -22.19 -13.91 16.31
CA ARG A 473 -20.96 -13.58 17.03
C ARG A 473 -20.44 -12.25 16.51
N THR A 474 -20.50 -11.24 17.36
CA THR A 474 -19.71 -10.03 17.15
C THR A 474 -18.23 -10.43 17.16
N LEU A 475 -17.56 -10.28 16.01
CA LEU A 475 -16.12 -10.45 15.92
C LEU A 475 -15.46 -9.35 16.78
N THR A 476 -14.69 -9.75 17.79
CA THR A 476 -13.80 -8.80 18.47
C THR A 476 -12.77 -8.29 17.46
N LEU A 477 -12.22 -7.08 17.66
CA LEU A 477 -11.23 -6.50 16.75
C LEU A 477 -10.02 -7.42 16.53
N ASP A 478 -9.59 -8.15 17.56
CA ASP A 478 -8.52 -9.15 17.45
C ASP A 478 -8.91 -10.32 16.52
N LYS A 479 -10.13 -10.86 16.66
CA LYS A 479 -10.64 -11.91 15.77
C LYS A 479 -10.85 -11.41 14.35
N PHE A 480 -11.29 -10.17 14.18
CA PHE A 480 -11.41 -9.54 12.87
C PHE A 480 -10.04 -9.40 12.20
N TYR A 481 -9.05 -8.84 12.89
CA TYR A 481 -7.69 -8.68 12.36
C TYR A 481 -7.05 -10.03 12.00
N LYS A 482 -7.17 -11.01 12.90
CA LYS A 482 -6.72 -12.38 12.63
C LYS A 482 -7.45 -12.99 11.44
N GLY A 483 -8.78 -12.86 11.35
CA GLY A 483 -9.59 -13.37 10.24
C GLY A 483 -9.29 -12.69 8.89
N LEU A 484 -8.94 -11.41 8.90
CA LEU A 484 -8.59 -10.66 7.71
C LEU A 484 -7.23 -11.12 7.15
N PHE A 485 -6.21 -11.22 8.00
CA PHE A 485 -4.82 -11.42 7.56
C PHE A 485 -4.28 -12.85 7.67
N LYS A 486 -5.07 -13.82 8.17
CA LYS A 486 -4.62 -15.22 8.34
C LYS A 486 -4.13 -15.87 7.04
N ARG A 487 -4.83 -15.62 5.93
CA ARG A 487 -4.51 -16.16 4.59
C ARG A 487 -4.28 -15.05 3.54
N ALA A 488 -4.74 -13.81 3.80
CA ALA A 488 -4.59 -12.68 2.88
C ALA A 488 -3.22 -11.99 3.03
N HIS A 489 -2.15 -12.76 2.82
CA HIS A 489 -0.78 -12.28 2.99
C HIS A 489 -0.39 -11.22 1.97
N LEU A 490 -0.85 -11.34 0.72
CA LEU A 490 -0.60 -10.34 -0.31
C LEU A 490 -1.31 -9.03 0.03
N LEU A 491 -2.55 -9.09 0.54
CA LEU A 491 -3.26 -7.90 1.00
C LEU A 491 -2.49 -7.19 2.10
N LYS A 492 -1.96 -7.95 3.07
CA LYS A 492 -1.13 -7.39 4.14
C LYS A 492 0.12 -6.69 3.58
N VAL A 493 0.86 -7.32 2.65
CA VAL A 493 2.03 -6.68 1.99
C VAL A 493 1.61 -5.42 1.23
N PHE A 494 0.59 -5.52 0.38
CA PHE A 494 0.19 -4.43 -0.51
C PHE A 494 -0.40 -3.25 0.23
N TRP A 495 -1.21 -3.50 1.25
CA TRP A 495 -1.86 -2.46 2.01
C TRP A 495 -0.92 -1.79 3.02
N ILE A 496 -0.14 -2.57 3.78
CA ILE A 496 0.63 -2.04 4.91
C ILE A 496 2.05 -1.65 4.48
N VAL A 497 2.61 -2.33 3.49
CA VAL A 497 3.99 -2.08 3.04
C VAL A 497 3.98 -1.33 1.72
N LEU A 498 3.68 -1.98 0.60
CA LEU A 498 3.97 -1.41 -0.72
C LEU A 498 3.09 -0.19 -1.05
N GLY A 499 1.82 -0.17 -0.67
CA GLY A 499 0.91 0.92 -1.01
C GLY A 499 1.35 2.28 -0.46
N PRO A 500 1.54 2.41 0.87
CA PRO A 500 2.08 3.63 1.47
C PRO A 500 3.46 4.00 0.90
N HIS A 501 4.35 3.02 0.66
CA HIS A 501 5.68 3.31 0.11
C HIS A 501 5.64 3.82 -1.34
N ILE A 502 4.72 3.35 -2.18
CA ILE A 502 4.55 3.87 -3.55
C ILE A 502 4.15 5.35 -3.52
N LEU A 503 3.16 5.70 -2.70
CA LEU A 503 2.73 7.10 -2.55
C LEU A 503 3.81 7.99 -1.96
N TRP A 504 4.53 7.48 -0.96
CA TRP A 504 5.65 8.18 -0.35
C TRP A 504 6.83 8.38 -1.32
N ILE A 505 7.21 7.36 -2.10
CA ILE A 505 8.25 7.49 -3.13
C ILE A 505 7.84 8.57 -4.14
N GLN A 506 6.58 8.56 -4.55
CA GLN A 506 6.07 9.57 -5.47
C GLN A 506 6.14 10.98 -4.88
N ALA A 507 5.75 11.16 -3.61
CA ALA A 507 5.84 12.46 -2.94
C ALA A 507 7.29 12.91 -2.73
N SER A 508 8.20 11.96 -2.45
CA SER A 508 9.63 12.19 -2.31
C SER A 508 10.25 12.63 -3.64
N ASP A 509 9.95 11.93 -4.73
CA ASP A 509 10.41 12.28 -6.08
C ASP A 509 9.84 13.65 -6.53
N ALA A 510 8.55 13.90 -6.29
CA ALA A 510 7.91 15.19 -6.57
C ALA A 510 8.47 16.34 -5.71
N SER A 511 9.15 16.05 -4.59
CA SER A 511 9.83 17.04 -3.76
C SER A 511 11.27 17.30 -4.21
N ASN A 512 11.83 16.45 -5.07
CA ASN A 512 13.18 16.59 -5.62
C ASN A 512 13.17 17.32 -6.98
N LEU A 513 13.04 18.64 -6.94
CA LEU A 513 12.85 19.46 -8.16
C LEU A 513 14.09 19.57 -9.06
N SER A 514 15.28 19.28 -8.52
CA SER A 514 16.55 19.50 -9.21
C SER A 514 17.12 18.24 -9.88
N HIS A 515 16.57 17.05 -9.57
CA HIS A 515 16.93 15.74 -10.14
C HIS A 515 18.44 15.58 -10.49
N PRO A 516 19.35 15.69 -9.50
CA PRO A 516 20.78 15.61 -9.77
C PRO A 516 21.16 14.23 -10.35
N THR A 517 21.84 14.23 -11.50
CA THR A 517 22.30 13.01 -12.16
C THR A 517 23.69 12.56 -11.72
N ASP A 518 24.47 13.46 -11.10
CA ASP A 518 25.83 13.17 -10.66
C ASP A 518 25.81 12.46 -9.30
N MET A 519 26.58 11.37 -9.18
CA MET A 519 26.72 10.61 -7.94
C MET A 519 28.05 10.92 -7.23
N ASN A 520 27.95 11.46 -6.01
CA ASN A 520 29.10 11.63 -5.12
C ASN A 520 29.52 10.28 -4.50
N PHE A 521 30.76 10.18 -4.01
CA PHE A 521 31.27 8.96 -3.35
C PHE A 521 30.37 8.48 -2.20
N GLY A 522 29.83 9.41 -1.41
CA GLY A 522 28.89 9.09 -0.33
C GLY A 522 27.61 8.39 -0.83
N GLN A 523 27.08 8.80 -1.99
CA GLN A 523 25.91 8.17 -2.59
C GLN A 523 26.21 6.75 -3.11
N ILE A 524 27.41 6.54 -3.67
CA ILE A 524 27.86 5.21 -4.11
C ILE A 524 27.96 4.28 -2.90
N PHE A 525 28.54 4.76 -1.80
CA PHE A 525 28.63 3.99 -0.56
C PHE A 525 27.24 3.64 0.00
N ALA A 526 26.31 4.60 0.05
CA ALA A 526 24.93 4.36 0.47
C ALA A 526 24.24 3.27 -0.37
N LEU A 527 24.46 3.29 -1.69
CA LEU A 527 23.92 2.29 -2.61
C LEU A 527 24.53 0.91 -2.37
N ILE A 528 25.84 0.81 -2.10
CA ILE A 528 26.50 -0.45 -1.72
C ILE A 528 25.88 -1.01 -0.44
N VAL A 529 25.66 -0.18 0.59
CA VAL A 529 25.02 -0.61 1.84
C VAL A 529 23.60 -1.13 1.59
N SER A 530 22.83 -0.47 0.72
CA SER A 530 21.48 -0.94 0.36
C SER A 530 21.51 -2.25 -0.41
N ILE A 531 22.47 -2.46 -1.32
CA ILE A 531 22.66 -3.75 -2.00
C ILE A 531 23.00 -4.84 -0.99
N VAL A 532 23.91 -4.58 -0.04
CA VAL A 532 24.24 -5.53 1.02
C VAL A 532 22.99 -5.88 1.82
N THR A 533 22.15 -4.90 2.14
CA THR A 533 20.88 -5.11 2.86
C THR A 533 19.92 -6.01 2.07
N VAL A 534 19.81 -5.81 0.74
CA VAL A 534 19.03 -6.70 -0.15
C VAL A 534 19.61 -8.11 -0.16
N VAL A 535 20.94 -8.24 -0.28
CA VAL A 535 21.61 -9.55 -0.29
C VAL A 535 21.39 -10.28 1.03
N THR A 536 21.49 -9.59 2.17
CA THR A 536 21.17 -10.17 3.48
C THR A 536 19.73 -10.66 3.54
N LEU A 537 18.77 -9.86 3.08
CA LEU A 537 17.36 -10.30 3.03
C LEU A 537 17.17 -11.52 2.13
N LEU A 538 17.83 -11.54 0.96
CA LEU A 538 17.75 -12.66 0.02
C LEU A 538 18.43 -13.92 0.57
N ASP A 539 19.50 -13.77 1.36
CA ASP A 539 20.17 -14.90 1.98
C ASP A 539 19.28 -15.54 3.06
N GLU A 540 18.67 -14.71 3.90
CA GLU A 540 17.67 -15.14 4.89
C GLU A 540 16.44 -15.75 4.22
N ALA A 541 16.04 -15.21 3.08
CA ALA A 541 14.93 -15.76 2.30
C ALA A 541 15.20 -17.17 1.79
N LYS A 542 16.47 -17.58 1.57
CA LYS A 542 16.81 -18.96 1.19
C LYS A 542 16.61 -19.94 2.34
N ASP A 543 16.81 -19.50 3.57
CA ASP A 543 16.65 -20.33 4.77
C ASP A 543 15.17 -20.56 5.12
N VAL A 544 14.28 -19.70 4.64
CA VAL A 544 12.83 -19.89 4.75
C VAL A 544 12.38 -21.04 3.85
N LYS A 545 11.70 -22.04 4.45
CA LYS A 545 11.17 -23.21 3.73
C LYS A 545 10.32 -22.77 2.53
N LYS A 546 10.51 -23.46 1.40
CA LYS A 546 9.75 -23.22 0.15
C LYS A 546 8.22 -23.22 0.37
N ASP A 547 7.72 -24.02 1.29
CA ASP A 547 6.29 -24.11 1.60
C ASP A 547 5.75 -22.81 2.21
N ILE A 548 6.56 -22.07 2.97
CA ILE A 548 6.20 -20.76 3.55
C ILE A 548 6.10 -19.71 2.44
N TRP A 549 7.06 -19.69 1.52
CA TRP A 549 7.01 -18.82 0.32
C TRP A 549 5.79 -19.12 -0.55
N LEU A 550 5.50 -20.41 -0.76
CA LEU A 550 4.33 -20.83 -1.52
C LEU A 550 3.03 -20.49 -0.79
N ALA A 551 2.99 -20.46 0.54
CA ALA A 551 1.80 -20.06 1.29
C ALA A 551 1.41 -18.60 1.03
N ILE A 552 2.39 -17.70 0.89
CA ILE A 552 2.15 -16.29 0.49
C ILE A 552 1.45 -16.24 -0.88
N LEU A 553 2.00 -16.96 -1.87
CA LEU A 553 1.50 -16.93 -3.25
C LEU A 553 0.17 -17.66 -3.42
N LYS A 554 -0.05 -18.75 -2.67
CA LYS A 554 -1.28 -19.55 -2.73
C LYS A 554 -2.38 -19.05 -1.80
N SER A 555 -2.09 -18.01 -1.01
CA SER A 555 -2.98 -17.57 0.08
C SER A 555 -3.35 -18.74 1.02
N ASP A 556 -2.38 -19.60 1.33
CA ASP A 556 -2.53 -20.67 2.33
C ASP A 556 -2.16 -20.12 3.72
N VAL A 557 -2.53 -20.83 4.79
CA VAL A 557 -2.19 -20.41 6.16
C VAL A 557 -0.68 -20.50 6.35
N MET A 558 -0.04 -19.41 6.79
CA MET A 558 1.34 -19.50 7.26
C MET A 558 1.41 -20.36 8.53
N PHE A 559 2.17 -21.45 8.47
CA PHE A 559 2.59 -22.20 9.64
C PHE A 559 3.69 -21.42 10.36
N TYR A 560 3.29 -20.39 11.10
CA TYR A 560 4.21 -19.65 11.94
C TYR A 560 4.35 -20.39 13.27
N GLU A 561 5.25 -21.37 13.34
CA GLU A 561 5.76 -21.81 14.63
C GLU A 561 6.88 -20.84 15.03
N GLU A 562 6.72 -20.13 16.16
CA GLU A 562 7.76 -19.28 16.78
C GLU A 562 9.09 -20.04 17.08
N VAL A 563 9.12 -21.35 16.82
CA VAL A 563 10.24 -22.27 17.05
C VAL A 563 11.19 -22.34 15.84
N GLU A 564 10.78 -21.92 14.63
CA GLU A 564 11.62 -21.95 13.43
C GLU A 564 12.53 -20.71 13.30
N GLN A 565 13.32 -20.41 14.34
CA GLN A 565 14.52 -19.59 14.13
C GLN A 565 15.53 -20.39 13.30
N PRO A 566 16.15 -19.81 12.25
CA PRO A 566 17.24 -20.48 11.56
C PRO A 566 18.32 -20.88 12.57
N LYS A 567 18.89 -22.08 12.45
CA LYS A 567 19.89 -22.60 13.41
C LYS A 567 21.10 -21.68 13.60
N HIS A 568 21.35 -20.78 12.65
CA HIS A 568 22.41 -19.77 12.69
C HIS A 568 22.14 -18.61 13.66
N TYR A 569 20.88 -18.38 14.05
CA TYR A 569 20.46 -17.34 15.02
C TYR A 569 20.07 -17.88 16.39
N ALA A 570 20.10 -19.20 16.59
CA ALA A 570 20.14 -19.72 17.95
C ALA A 570 21.40 -19.12 18.60
N PRO A 571 21.28 -18.32 19.68
CA PRO A 571 22.46 -17.78 20.33
C PRO A 571 23.32 -18.97 20.73
N ARG A 572 24.47 -19.13 20.08
CA ARG A 572 25.49 -20.04 20.59
C ARG A 572 25.86 -19.48 21.95
N PRO A 573 25.61 -20.20 23.06
CA PRO A 573 26.08 -19.75 24.36
C PRO A 573 27.61 -19.72 24.28
N GLY A 574 28.20 -18.53 24.16
CA GLY A 574 29.66 -18.38 24.08
C GLY A 574 30.23 -17.33 23.12
N LEU A 575 29.41 -16.60 22.33
CA LEU A 575 29.90 -15.47 21.52
C LEU A 575 29.25 -14.14 21.94
N GLY A 576 29.02 -13.97 23.24
CA GLY A 576 28.96 -12.63 23.80
C GLY A 576 30.32 -11.97 23.61
N MET A 577 30.38 -10.87 22.87
CA MET A 577 31.51 -9.95 23.00
C MET A 577 31.56 -9.52 24.47
N SER A 578 32.62 -9.95 25.14
CA SER A 578 33.11 -9.37 26.39
C SER A 578 33.36 -7.89 26.26
#